data_AF-A0A1Y1MIP2-F1
#
_entry.id   AF-A0A1Y1MIP2-F1
#
_cell.length_a   1.000
_cell.length_b   1.000
_cell.length_c   1.000
_cell.angle_alpha   90.00
_cell.angle_beta   90.00
_cell.angle_gamma   90.00
#
_symmetry.space_group_name_H-M   'P 1'
#
loop_
_entity.id
_entity.type
_entity.pdbx_description
1 polymer ?
#
loop_
_entity_poly.entity_id
_entity_poly.type
_entity_poly.pdbx_seq_one_letter_code
_entity_poly.pdbx_strand_id
1 'polypeptide(L)'
;MFDTFGNYDNIGRHSTDIANGKCTWITSMVLIHGSEKQKRLLRENYGRAEISCRNVCYRIFDELNVFGKYVEMKQDLVRSCAERISEVSHPGFARMIDTLLEHYVLKDDFLL
;
A
#
# COMPACT_ATOMS: atom_id res chain seq x y z
N MET A 1 -1.01 -3.75 -1.02
CA MET A 1 -1.28 -2.95 0.20
C MET A 1 -2.23 -3.72 1.09
N PHE A 2 -3.52 -3.80 0.73
CA PHE A 2 -4.56 -4.47 1.52
C PHE A 2 -4.30 -5.97 1.73
N ASP A 3 -3.92 -6.71 0.70
CA ASP A 3 -3.68 -8.15 0.86
C ASP A 3 -2.52 -8.45 1.83
N THR A 4 -1.56 -7.53 1.99
CA THR A 4 -0.37 -7.72 2.82
C THR A 4 -0.53 -7.13 4.23
N PHE A 5 -1.16 -5.96 4.35
CA PHE A 5 -1.27 -5.18 5.59
C PHE A 5 -2.69 -5.04 6.13
N GLY A 6 -3.72 -5.46 5.39
CA GLY A 6 -5.09 -5.32 5.85
C GLY A 6 -5.43 -6.36 6.92
N ASN A 7 -6.36 -5.99 7.79
CA ASN A 7 -6.80 -6.82 8.89
C ASN A 7 -7.52 -8.07 8.35
N TYR A 8 -7.15 -9.25 8.85
CA TYR A 8 -7.73 -10.53 8.44
C TYR A 8 -9.24 -10.57 8.67
N ASP A 9 -9.72 -9.98 9.76
CA ASP A 9 -11.15 -9.95 10.12
C ASP A 9 -11.97 -9.15 9.10
N ASN A 10 -11.34 -8.15 8.45
CA ASN A 10 -11.97 -7.32 7.43
C ASN A 10 -11.87 -7.94 6.02
N ILE A 11 -10.84 -8.75 5.75
CA ILE A 11 -10.53 -9.29 4.42
C ILE A 11 -11.07 -10.72 4.23
N GLY A 12 -11.21 -11.50 5.30
CA GLY A 12 -11.73 -12.87 5.28
C GLY A 12 -10.85 -13.89 4.54
N ARG A 13 -9.61 -13.54 4.19
CA ARG A 13 -8.63 -14.44 3.56
C ARG A 13 -7.20 -14.08 3.93
N HIS A 14 -6.32 -15.08 3.93
CA HIS A 14 -4.89 -14.86 4.20
C HIS A 14 -4.21 -14.22 2.99
N SER A 15 -3.20 -13.37 3.25
CA SER A 15 -2.36 -12.81 2.18
C SER A 15 -1.82 -13.90 1.25
N THR A 16 -1.97 -13.67 -0.05
CA THR A 16 -1.45 -14.54 -1.11
C THR A 16 -0.41 -13.85 -1.99
N ASP A 17 -0.28 -12.52 -1.90
CA ASP A 17 0.61 -11.75 -2.77
C ASP A 17 2.08 -12.17 -2.64
N ILE A 18 2.56 -12.39 -1.41
CA ILE A 18 3.93 -12.85 -1.15
C ILE A 18 4.14 -14.26 -1.70
N ALA A 19 3.22 -15.19 -1.40
CA ALA A 19 3.34 -16.59 -1.79
C ALA A 19 3.31 -16.77 -3.32
N ASN A 20 2.50 -15.97 -4.01
CA ASN A 20 2.37 -15.99 -5.46
C ASN A 20 3.42 -15.13 -6.18
N GLY A 21 4.31 -14.46 -5.44
CA GLY A 21 5.36 -13.65 -6.04
C GLY A 21 4.82 -12.47 -6.85
N LYS A 22 3.65 -11.93 -6.49
CA LYS A 22 3.01 -10.86 -7.27
C LYS A 22 3.85 -9.60 -7.23
N CYS A 23 4.04 -8.98 -8.39
CA CYS A 23 4.61 -7.64 -8.47
C CYS A 23 3.58 -6.65 -7.90
N THR A 24 3.89 -6.08 -6.74
CA THR A 24 3.03 -5.12 -6.03
C THR A 24 3.78 -3.84 -5.73
N TRP A 25 3.05 -2.78 -5.37
CA TRP A 25 3.66 -1.53 -4.91
C TRP A 25 4.64 -1.75 -3.73
N ILE A 26 4.32 -2.67 -2.82
CA ILE A 26 5.17 -3.02 -1.66
C ILE A 26 6.53 -3.56 -2.14
N THR A 27 6.54 -4.48 -3.11
CA THR A 27 7.81 -4.99 -3.66
C THR A 27 8.62 -3.89 -4.34
N SER A 28 7.97 -2.96 -5.04
CA SER A 28 8.67 -1.82 -5.65
C SER A 28 9.31 -0.93 -4.59
N MET A 29 8.67 -0.72 -3.42
CA MET A 29 9.28 0.05 -2.33
C MET A 29 10.56 -0.60 -1.81
N VAL A 30 10.60 -1.94 -1.71
CA VAL A 30 11.85 -2.64 -1.33
C VAL A 30 12.92 -2.51 -2.41
N LEU A 31 12.54 -2.57 -3.70
CA LEU A 31 13.50 -2.43 -4.79
C LEU A 31 14.08 -1.02 -4.90
N ILE A 32 13.31 0.01 -4.56
CA ILE A 32 13.74 1.41 -4.62
C ILE A 32 14.55 1.77 -3.37
N HIS A 33 14.09 1.40 -2.17
CA HIS A 33 14.64 1.88 -0.90
C HIS A 33 15.48 0.86 -0.13
N GLY A 34 15.41 -0.42 -0.50
CA GLY A 34 16.13 -1.48 0.20
C GLY A 34 17.64 -1.44 -0.04
N SER A 35 18.39 -1.91 0.96
CA SER A 35 19.80 -2.27 0.77
C SER A 35 19.95 -3.47 -0.16
N GLU A 36 21.16 -3.69 -0.71
CA GLU A 36 21.44 -4.88 -1.52
C GLU A 36 21.19 -6.20 -0.77
N LYS A 37 21.41 -6.20 0.55
CA LYS A 37 21.06 -7.34 1.41
C LYS A 37 19.56 -7.57 1.46
N GLN A 38 18.76 -6.53 1.69
CA GLN A 38 17.30 -6.65 1.73
C GLN A 38 16.73 -7.05 0.36
N LYS A 39 17.24 -6.50 -0.74
CA LYS A 39 16.85 -6.91 -2.11
C LYS A 39 17.19 -8.37 -2.40
N ARG A 40 18.33 -8.87 -1.90
CA ARG A 40 18.69 -10.28 -2.03
C ARG A 40 17.75 -11.18 -1.23
N LEU A 41 17.53 -10.85 0.04
CA LEU A 41 16.61 -11.59 0.90
C LEU A 41 15.19 -11.61 0.34
N LEU A 42 14.72 -10.48 -0.21
CA LEU A 42 13.43 -10.43 -0.90
C LEU A 42 13.42 -11.41 -2.08
N ARG A 43 14.43 -11.40 -2.96
CA ARG A 43 14.49 -12.33 -4.11
C ARG A 43 14.51 -13.80 -3.72
N GLU A 44 15.15 -14.14 -2.61
CA GLU A 44 15.25 -15.52 -2.13
C GLU A 44 13.94 -16.04 -1.50
N ASN A 45 13.14 -15.15 -0.91
CA ASN A 45 11.98 -15.50 -0.09
C ASN A 45 10.62 -15.12 -0.73
N TYR A 46 10.59 -14.18 -1.66
CA TYR A 46 9.34 -13.74 -2.30
C TYR A 46 8.93 -14.73 -3.40
N GLY A 47 7.65 -15.07 -3.50
CA GLY A 47 7.16 -16.15 -4.38
C GLY A 47 7.32 -17.56 -3.78
N ARG A 48 7.43 -17.65 -2.46
CA ARG A 48 7.55 -18.90 -1.70
C ARG A 48 6.34 -19.08 -0.79
N ALA A 49 5.80 -20.28 -0.73
CA ALA A 49 4.58 -20.58 0.03
C ALA A 49 4.85 -20.70 1.54
N GLU A 50 6.11 -20.94 1.91
CA GLU A 50 6.58 -21.19 3.25
C GLU A 50 6.38 -19.96 4.17
N ILE A 51 5.88 -20.22 5.38
CA ILE A 51 5.63 -19.18 6.39
C ILE A 51 6.93 -18.48 6.81
N SER A 52 8.05 -19.21 6.87
CA SER A 52 9.36 -18.64 7.17
C SER A 52 9.78 -17.59 6.15
N CYS A 53 9.59 -17.87 4.85
CA CYS A 53 9.87 -16.93 3.77
C CYS A 53 8.97 -15.69 3.86
N ARG A 54 7.68 -15.89 4.14
CA ARG A 54 6.73 -14.79 4.37
C ARG A 54 7.17 -13.86 5.51
N ASN A 55 7.62 -14.43 6.62
CA ASN A 55 8.09 -13.66 7.78
C ASN A 55 9.35 -12.85 7.47
N VAL A 56 10.24 -13.35 6.60
CA VAL A 56 11.39 -12.58 6.11
C VAL A 56 10.92 -11.37 5.30
N CYS A 57 9.96 -11.56 4.38
CA CYS A 57 9.40 -10.45 3.60
C CYS A 57 8.74 -9.40 4.50
N TYR A 58 7.92 -9.81 5.48
CA TYR A 58 7.30 -8.86 6.42
C TYR A 58 8.31 -8.06 7.22
N ARG A 59 9.39 -8.70 7.69
CA ARG A 59 10.46 -7.99 8.40
C ARG A 59 11.13 -6.93 7.53
N ILE A 60 11.38 -7.24 6.27
CA ILE A 60 11.93 -6.25 5.32
C ILE A 60 10.97 -5.08 5.15
N PHE A 61 9.66 -5.35 5.05
CA PHE A 61 8.66 -4.29 4.89
C PHE A 61 8.56 -3.40 6.12
N ASP A 62 8.68 -3.98 7.32
CA ASP A 62 8.70 -3.27 8.59
C ASP A 62 9.98 -2.42 8.75
N GLU A 63 11.15 -3.02 8.51
CA GLU A 63 12.45 -2.32 8.54
C GLU A 63 12.50 -1.11 7.59
N LEU A 64 11.83 -1.19 6.44
CA LEU A 64 11.76 -0.11 5.46
C LEU A 64 10.60 0.86 5.70
N ASN A 65 9.81 0.64 6.76
CA ASN A 65 8.61 1.38 7.09
C ASN A 65 7.69 1.57 5.87
N VAL A 66 7.42 0.48 5.14
CA VAL A 66 6.63 0.53 3.90
C VAL A 66 5.21 1.05 4.15
N PHE A 67 4.64 0.74 5.32
CA PHE A 67 3.34 1.27 5.71
C PHE A 67 3.38 2.80 5.91
N GLY A 68 4.37 3.33 6.62
CA GLY A 68 4.54 4.78 6.78
C GLY A 68 4.68 5.49 5.43
N LYS A 69 5.45 4.93 4.49
CA LYS A 69 5.57 5.47 3.12
C LYS A 69 4.24 5.51 2.38
N TYR A 70 3.36 4.55 2.60
CA TYR A 70 2.02 4.58 2.03
C TYR A 70 1.15 5.66 2.66
N VAL A 71 1.24 5.86 3.98
CA VAL A 71 0.54 6.95 4.68
C VAL A 71 0.98 8.30 4.11
N GLU A 72 2.29 8.51 3.94
CA GLU A 72 2.85 9.71 3.30
C GLU A 72 2.31 9.90 1.88
N MET A 73 2.43 8.86 1.03
CA MET A 73 1.91 8.89 -0.34
C MET A 73 0.40 9.20 -0.39
N LYS A 74 -0.39 8.65 0.53
CA LYS A 74 -1.83 8.88 0.63
C LYS A 74 -2.14 10.33 1.00
N GLN A 75 -1.39 10.90 1.95
CA GLN A 75 -1.53 12.31 2.33
C GLN A 75 -1.20 13.25 1.16
N ASP A 76 -0.12 12.97 0.44
CA ASP A 76 0.26 13.76 -0.74
C ASP A 76 -0.76 13.62 -1.88
N LEU A 77 -1.30 12.43 -2.10
CA LEU A 77 -2.38 12.20 -3.07
C LEU A 77 -3.61 13.04 -2.72
N VAL A 78 -4.07 12.99 -1.46
CA VAL A 78 -5.23 13.77 -1.00
C VAL A 78 -4.99 15.27 -1.19
N ARG A 79 -3.79 15.76 -0.82
CA ARG A 79 -3.43 17.16 -1.02
C ARG A 79 -3.50 17.56 -2.50
N SER A 80 -2.88 16.77 -3.40
CA SER A 80 -2.90 17.06 -4.83
C SER A 80 -4.31 16.97 -5.43
N CYS A 81 -5.15 16.06 -4.93
CA CYS A 81 -6.54 15.99 -5.33
C CYS A 81 -7.30 17.25 -4.92
N ALA A 82 -7.15 17.71 -3.66
CA ALA A 82 -7.80 18.93 -3.18
C ALA A 82 -7.41 20.17 -4.00
N GLU A 83 -6.11 20.31 -4.31
CA GLU A 83 -5.61 21.38 -5.19
C GLU A 83 -6.29 21.35 -6.56
N ARG A 84 -6.32 20.19 -7.23
CA ARG A 84 -6.95 20.05 -8.55
C ARG A 84 -8.47 20.23 -8.51
N ILE A 85 -9.13 19.81 -7.44
CA ILE A 85 -10.57 20.03 -7.25
C ILE A 85 -10.89 21.52 -7.17
N SER A 86 -10.01 22.32 -6.52
CA SER A 86 -10.17 23.78 -6.44
C SER A 86 -10.10 24.49 -7.80
N GLU A 87 -9.46 23.86 -8.79
CA GLU A 87 -9.35 24.36 -10.16
C GLU A 87 -10.56 24.00 -11.05
N VAL A 88 -11.48 23.15 -10.56
CA VAL A 88 -12.66 22.73 -11.33
C VAL A 88 -13.66 23.87 -11.43
N SER A 89 -13.91 24.35 -12.66
CA SER A 89 -14.77 25.52 -12.90
C SER A 89 -16.22 25.36 -12.43
N HIS A 90 -16.77 24.15 -12.47
CA HIS A 90 -18.17 23.91 -12.12
C HIS A 90 -18.29 23.42 -10.66
N PRO A 91 -18.90 24.20 -9.75
CA PRO A 91 -18.91 23.88 -8.32
C PRO A 91 -19.65 22.59 -7.97
N GLY A 92 -20.64 22.20 -8.79
CA GLY A 92 -21.32 20.91 -8.64
C GLY A 92 -20.41 19.72 -8.94
N PHE A 93 -19.50 19.84 -9.92
CA PHE A 93 -18.56 18.77 -10.23
C PHE A 93 -17.41 18.73 -9.22
N ALA A 94 -16.93 19.89 -8.78
CA ALA A 94 -15.97 19.96 -7.68
C ALA A 94 -16.49 19.22 -6.43
N ARG A 95 -17.72 19.53 -6.01
CA ARG A 95 -18.36 18.87 -4.86
C ARG A 95 -18.56 17.36 -5.06
N MET A 96 -18.96 16.94 -6.27
CA MET A 96 -19.12 15.52 -6.59
C MET A 96 -17.78 14.77 -6.46
N ILE A 97 -16.69 15.31 -7.02
CA ILE A 97 -15.36 14.69 -6.95
C ILE A 97 -14.86 14.65 -5.51
N ASP A 98 -15.07 15.73 -4.75
CA ASP A 98 -14.72 15.81 -3.33
C ASP A 98 -15.44 14.72 -2.51
N THR A 99 -16.74 14.52 -2.75
CA THR A 99 -17.53 13.46 -2.10
C THR A 99 -16.98 12.06 -2.43
N LEU A 100 -16.54 11.82 -3.67
CA LEU A 100 -15.92 10.56 -4.06
C LEU A 100 -14.56 10.36 -3.38
N LEU A 101 -13.75 11.42 -3.27
CA LEU A 101 -12.47 11.38 -2.57
C LEU A 101 -12.64 11.04 -1.08
N GLU A 102 -13.60 11.68 -0.42
CA GLU A 102 -13.95 11.39 0.97
C GLU A 102 -14.36 9.92 1.14
N HIS A 103 -15.24 9.41 0.27
CA HIS A 103 -15.80 8.07 0.41
C HIS A 103 -14.81 6.94 0.10
N TYR A 104 -13.99 7.08 -0.95
CA TYR A 104 -13.15 6.00 -1.46
C TYR A 104 -11.67 6.11 -1.06
N VAL A 105 -11.23 7.25 -0.55
CA VAL A 105 -9.81 7.46 -0.20
C VAL A 105 -9.68 7.79 1.28
N LEU A 106 -10.47 8.71 1.82
CA LEU A 106 -10.33 9.13 3.22
C LEU A 106 -10.97 8.14 4.20
N LYS A 107 -12.10 7.52 3.84
CA LYS A 107 -12.88 6.64 4.72
C LYS A 107 -12.35 5.20 4.84
N ASP A 108 -11.22 4.87 4.22
CA ASP A 108 -10.69 3.51 4.24
C ASP A 108 -10.17 3.10 5.64
N ASP A 109 -11.04 2.44 6.41
CA ASP A 109 -10.76 1.76 7.69
C ASP A 109 -10.05 0.40 7.51
N PHE A 110 -9.79 -0.05 6.28
CA PHE A 110 -9.36 -1.43 6.00
C PHE A 110 -7.91 -1.78 6.43
N LEU A 111 -7.14 -0.80 6.89
CA LEU A 111 -5.75 -0.97 7.31
C LEU A 111 -5.56 -0.94 8.84
N LEU A 112 -6.66 -0.80 9.59
CA LEU A 112 -6.73 -0.89 11.06
C LEU A 112 -7.72 -1.99 11.46
#